data_AF-A0A6J1W854-F1
#
_entry.id   AF-A0A6J1W854-F1
#
_cell.length_a   1.000
_cell.length_b   1.000
_cell.length_c   1.000
_cell.angle_alpha   90.00
_cell.angle_beta   90.00
_cell.angle_gamma   90.00
#
_symmetry.space_group_name_H-M   'P 1'
#
loop_
_entity.id
_entity.type
_entity.pdbx_description
1 polymer ?
#
loop_
_entity_poly.entity_id
_entity_poly.type
_entity_poly.pdbx_seq_one_letter_code
_entity_poly.pdbx_strand_id
1 'polypeptide(L)'
;MLLMLHSKANWNGYCLSYLLTDRDYSGVLGVAFNGQPDDFGGICSKYQHFQEKEASLNTGLITLQKYGQLLPPRMIHITLAHEFGHSLGAPHDQSKECSRFDFNTSRGKFLMFNYATDGTEFNNDKFSPCSIAYISNVLERKKDRCFAESDRPICGNQIVDPGEECDVGSDNEDACCYGAGEPRGIQCRLKPGAEC
;
A
#
# COMPACT_ATOMS: atom_id res chain seq x y z
N MET A 1 5.99 -11.67 -14.75
CA MET A 1 4.83 -11.12 -14.02
C MET A 1 4.97 -9.60 -13.93
N LEU A 2 3.89 -8.82 -14.00
CA LEU A 2 3.94 -7.34 -14.03
C LEU A 2 4.59 -6.74 -12.77
N LEU A 3 4.37 -7.35 -11.60
CA LEU A 3 5.07 -6.98 -10.36
C LEU A 3 6.59 -6.94 -10.56
N MET A 4 7.19 -7.99 -11.14
CA MET A 4 8.65 -8.03 -11.39
C MET A 4 9.14 -6.94 -12.35
N LEU A 5 8.29 -6.36 -13.20
CA LEU A 5 8.68 -5.20 -14.01
C LEU A 5 8.70 -3.94 -13.16
N HIS A 6 7.69 -3.74 -12.31
CA HIS A 6 7.62 -2.63 -11.34
C HIS A 6 8.79 -2.66 -10.34
N SER A 7 9.15 -3.86 -9.87
CA SER A 7 10.25 -4.07 -8.93
C SER A 7 11.63 -3.77 -9.50
N LYS A 8 11.81 -3.61 -10.83
CA LYS A 8 13.10 -3.22 -11.41
C LYS A 8 13.48 -1.77 -11.11
N ALA A 9 12.51 -0.92 -10.79
CA ALA A 9 12.80 0.46 -10.42
C ALA A 9 13.38 0.53 -9.00
N ASN A 10 14.15 1.58 -8.73
CA ASN A 10 14.70 1.84 -7.41
C ASN A 10 13.67 2.63 -6.56
N TRP A 11 13.06 1.95 -5.59
CA TRP A 11 12.05 2.50 -4.69
C TRP A 11 12.59 2.81 -3.29
N ASN A 12 13.91 3.03 -3.14
CA ASN A 12 14.56 3.27 -1.85
C ASN A 12 14.03 4.49 -1.07
N GLY A 13 13.45 5.46 -1.78
CA GLY A 13 12.86 6.67 -1.21
C GLY A 13 11.47 6.46 -0.60
N TYR A 14 10.88 5.28 -0.73
CA TYR A 14 9.51 4.99 -0.28
C TYR A 14 9.47 3.79 0.66
N CYS A 15 8.49 3.77 1.57
CA CYS A 15 8.25 2.62 2.43
C CYS A 15 7.78 1.41 1.63
N LEU A 16 6.80 1.62 0.75
CA LEU A 16 6.25 0.67 -0.21
C LEU A 16 5.97 1.40 -1.53
N SER A 17 5.97 0.66 -2.63
CA SER A 17 5.54 1.16 -3.93
C SER A 17 4.60 0.15 -4.60
N TYR A 18 3.37 0.57 -4.88
CA TYR A 18 2.32 -0.29 -5.40
C TYR A 18 1.89 0.11 -6.80
N LEU A 19 1.61 -0.90 -7.64
CA LEU A 19 1.02 -0.71 -8.94
C LEU A 19 -0.48 -1.05 -8.91
N LEU A 20 -1.31 -0.10 -9.32
CA LEU A 20 -2.71 -0.33 -9.64
C LEU A 20 -2.84 -0.63 -11.14
N THR A 21 -3.56 -1.68 -11.51
CA THR A 21 -3.76 -2.04 -12.91
C THR A 21 -5.20 -2.45 -13.18
N ASP A 22 -5.61 -2.41 -14.45
CA ASP A 22 -6.84 -3.01 -14.94
C ASP A 22 -6.48 -4.19 -15.85
N ARG A 23 -6.00 -5.29 -15.23
CA ARG A 23 -5.62 -6.52 -15.94
C ARG A 23 -6.21 -7.73 -15.23
N ASP A 24 -6.77 -8.65 -16.01
CA ASP A 24 -7.24 -9.92 -15.47
C ASP A 24 -6.07 -10.89 -15.23
N TYR A 25 -5.96 -11.41 -14.02
CA TYR A 25 -4.96 -12.39 -13.61
C TYR A 25 -5.60 -13.75 -13.26
N SER A 26 -6.64 -14.14 -13.99
CA SER A 26 -7.31 -15.44 -13.84
C SER A 26 -7.87 -15.68 -12.43
N GLY A 27 -8.33 -14.62 -11.77
CA GLY A 27 -8.90 -14.66 -10.42
C GLY A 27 -7.98 -14.16 -9.30
N VAL A 28 -6.69 -13.92 -9.58
CA VAL A 28 -5.78 -13.28 -8.63
C VAL A 28 -6.04 -11.77 -8.61
N LEU A 29 -6.28 -11.21 -7.42
CA LEU A 29 -6.62 -9.80 -7.25
C LEU A 29 -5.42 -8.92 -6.90
N GLY A 30 -4.37 -9.51 -6.34
CA GLY A 30 -3.16 -8.82 -5.95
C GLY A 30 -2.01 -9.78 -5.71
N VAL A 31 -0.82 -9.19 -5.61
CA VAL A 31 0.40 -9.88 -5.20
C VAL A 31 1.38 -8.86 -4.64
N ALA A 32 1.99 -9.17 -3.51
CA ALA A 32 3.06 -8.39 -2.91
C ALA A 32 4.24 -9.28 -2.50
N PHE A 33 5.41 -8.66 -2.37
CA PHE A 33 6.52 -9.30 -1.66
C PHE A 33 6.22 -9.31 -0.16
N ASN A 34 6.29 -10.49 0.46
CA ASN A 34 6.06 -10.63 1.89
C ASN A 34 7.16 -9.91 2.68
N GLY A 35 6.74 -9.16 3.70
CA GLY A 35 7.63 -8.56 4.67
C GLY A 35 8.35 -9.61 5.49
N GLN A 36 9.68 -9.49 5.57
CA GLN A 36 10.49 -10.27 6.49
C GLN A 36 11.18 -9.33 7.49
N PRO A 37 11.56 -9.83 8.68
CA PRO A 37 12.39 -9.11 9.67
C PRO A 37 13.71 -8.50 9.14
N ASP A 38 14.30 -9.11 8.13
CA ASP A 38 15.53 -8.67 7.48
C ASP A 38 15.21 -7.69 6.32
N ASP A 39 16.17 -7.44 5.43
CA ASP A 39 15.93 -6.54 4.28
C ASP A 39 15.24 -7.22 3.08
N PHE A 40 14.76 -8.44 3.24
CA PHE A 40 14.17 -9.22 2.15
C PHE A 40 12.64 -9.05 2.09
N GLY A 41 12.18 -8.12 1.27
CA GLY A 41 10.75 -7.95 0.97
C GLY A 41 9.95 -7.09 1.95
N GLY A 42 8.84 -6.56 1.43
CA GLY A 42 7.88 -5.75 2.19
C GLY A 42 8.41 -4.39 2.60
N ILE A 43 7.84 -3.82 3.66
CA ILE A 43 8.11 -2.43 4.08
C ILE A 43 9.61 -2.15 4.23
N CYS A 44 10.06 -0.96 3.82
CA CYS A 44 11.42 -0.46 4.00
C CYS A 44 12.57 -1.29 3.37
N SER A 45 12.28 -2.32 2.56
CA SER A 45 13.32 -3.08 1.86
C SER A 45 14.03 -2.24 0.80
N LYS A 46 15.36 -2.30 0.79
CA LYS A 46 16.17 -1.56 -0.19
C LYS A 46 16.33 -2.32 -1.50
N TYR A 47 16.67 -1.57 -2.53
CA TYR A 47 17.04 -2.04 -3.85
C TYR A 47 18.29 -2.92 -3.72
N GLN A 48 18.18 -4.18 -4.16
CA GLN A 48 19.20 -5.19 -3.95
C GLN A 48 19.23 -6.21 -5.09
N HIS A 49 20.29 -7.00 -5.15
CA HIS A 49 20.39 -8.11 -6.09
C HIS A 49 19.44 -9.25 -5.72
N PHE A 50 18.55 -9.62 -6.64
CA PHE A 50 17.53 -10.65 -6.50
C PHE A 50 17.33 -11.39 -7.83
N GLN A 51 17.50 -12.73 -7.83
CA GLN A 51 17.34 -13.59 -9.02
C GLN A 51 18.08 -13.05 -10.26
N GLU A 52 19.39 -12.83 -10.12
CA GLU A 52 20.30 -12.39 -11.19
C GLU A 52 20.07 -10.96 -11.71
N LYS A 53 19.16 -10.19 -11.09
CA LYS A 53 18.85 -8.80 -11.46
C LYS A 53 18.77 -7.94 -10.22
N GLU A 54 18.85 -6.63 -10.38
CA GLU A 54 18.55 -5.73 -9.27
C GLU A 54 17.04 -5.48 -9.19
N ALA A 55 16.51 -5.46 -7.96
CA ALA A 55 15.10 -5.26 -7.70
C ALA A 55 14.83 -4.64 -6.33
N SER A 56 13.75 -3.86 -6.26
CA SER A 56 13.14 -3.34 -5.03
C SER A 56 12.03 -4.29 -4.58
N LEU A 57 12.21 -4.95 -3.44
CA LEU A 57 11.25 -5.90 -2.91
C LEU A 57 10.20 -5.26 -1.96
N ASN A 58 10.20 -3.94 -1.82
CA ASN A 58 9.14 -3.18 -1.16
C ASN A 58 7.98 -2.86 -2.11
N THR A 59 7.63 -3.82 -2.97
CA THR A 59 6.66 -3.62 -4.06
C THR A 59 5.48 -4.57 -3.98
N GLY A 60 4.34 -4.08 -4.49
CA GLY A 60 3.12 -4.87 -4.64
C GLY A 60 2.30 -4.41 -5.84
N LEU A 61 1.27 -5.18 -6.14
CA LEU A 61 0.38 -4.95 -7.27
C LEU A 61 -1.04 -5.37 -6.89
N ILE A 62 -2.03 -4.58 -7.28
CA ILE A 62 -3.44 -4.96 -7.23
C ILE A 62 -4.13 -4.66 -8.56
N THR A 63 -5.18 -5.41 -8.88
CA THR A 63 -5.99 -5.19 -10.07
C THR A 63 -7.40 -4.71 -9.74
N LEU A 64 -7.95 -3.90 -10.64
CA LEU A 64 -9.31 -3.37 -10.59
C LEU A 64 -10.34 -4.34 -11.18
N GLN A 65 -9.92 -5.45 -11.81
CA GLN A 65 -10.83 -6.38 -12.48
C GLN A 65 -10.60 -7.86 -12.13
N LYS A 66 -11.65 -8.65 -12.31
CA LYS A 66 -11.66 -10.11 -12.18
C LYS A 66 -12.60 -10.73 -13.20
N TYR A 67 -12.13 -11.69 -14.00
CA TYR A 67 -12.91 -12.37 -15.04
C TYR A 67 -13.61 -11.39 -16.01
N GLY A 68 -12.87 -10.36 -16.43
CA GLY A 68 -13.35 -9.29 -17.32
C GLY A 68 -14.35 -8.31 -16.69
N GLN A 69 -14.58 -8.36 -15.38
CA GLN A 69 -15.49 -7.46 -14.67
C GLN A 69 -14.76 -6.55 -13.69
N LEU A 70 -15.10 -5.27 -13.68
CA LEU A 70 -14.57 -4.32 -12.70
C LEU A 70 -15.08 -4.66 -11.30
N LEU A 71 -14.18 -4.55 -10.32
CA LEU A 71 -14.46 -4.79 -8.92
C LEU A 71 -15.09 -3.53 -8.27
N PRO A 72 -16.02 -3.70 -7.32
CA PRO A 72 -16.50 -2.60 -6.51
C PRO A 72 -15.35 -1.94 -5.71
N PRO A 73 -15.41 -0.62 -5.42
CA PRO A 73 -14.38 0.07 -4.62
C PRO A 73 -14.06 -0.60 -3.29
N ARG A 74 -15.08 -1.15 -2.61
CA ARG A 74 -14.90 -1.91 -1.37
C ARG A 74 -13.97 -3.09 -1.52
N MET A 75 -14.11 -3.86 -2.60
CA MET A 75 -13.25 -5.01 -2.88
C MET A 75 -11.82 -4.59 -3.19
N ILE A 76 -11.64 -3.47 -3.87
CA ILE A 76 -10.32 -2.90 -4.18
C ILE A 76 -9.61 -2.49 -2.88
N HIS A 77 -10.31 -1.82 -1.95
CA HIS A 77 -9.75 -1.45 -0.64
C HIS A 77 -9.34 -2.66 0.19
N ILE A 78 -10.20 -3.68 0.26
CA ILE A 78 -9.90 -4.93 0.99
C ILE A 78 -8.71 -5.66 0.36
N THR A 79 -8.65 -5.73 -0.97
CA THR A 79 -7.52 -6.34 -1.69
C THR A 79 -6.23 -5.58 -1.43
N LEU A 80 -6.24 -4.24 -1.51
CA LEU A 80 -5.07 -3.43 -1.22
C LEU A 80 -4.58 -3.64 0.23
N ALA A 81 -5.50 -3.64 1.19
CA ALA A 81 -5.18 -3.85 2.58
C ALA A 81 -4.63 -5.28 2.86
N HIS A 82 -5.13 -6.29 2.14
CA HIS A 82 -4.59 -7.66 2.19
C HIS A 82 -3.13 -7.69 1.73
N GLU A 83 -2.82 -7.09 0.58
CA GLU A 83 -1.45 -7.04 0.06
C GLU A 83 -0.52 -6.20 0.96
N PHE A 84 -1.02 -5.11 1.56
CA PHE A 84 -0.29 -4.40 2.61
C PHE A 84 -0.02 -5.28 3.82
N GLY A 85 -0.97 -6.13 4.23
CA GLY A 85 -0.75 -7.13 5.26
C GLY A 85 0.43 -8.05 4.95
N HIS A 86 0.51 -8.55 3.71
CA HIS A 86 1.67 -9.31 3.23
C HIS A 86 2.96 -8.50 3.29
N SER A 87 2.95 -7.26 2.78
CA SER A 87 4.12 -6.35 2.84
C SER A 87 4.57 -6.01 4.26
N LEU A 88 3.66 -6.04 5.23
CA LEU A 88 3.93 -5.88 6.65
C LEU A 88 4.36 -7.19 7.33
N GLY A 89 4.31 -8.32 6.61
CA GLY A 89 4.81 -9.62 7.05
C GLY A 89 3.77 -10.61 7.56
N ALA A 90 2.47 -10.29 7.44
CA ALA A 90 1.43 -11.24 7.80
C ALA A 90 1.35 -12.39 6.77
N PRO A 91 1.43 -13.66 7.20
CA PRO A 91 1.03 -14.78 6.36
C PRO A 91 -0.50 -14.85 6.28
N HIS A 92 -1.02 -15.74 5.42
CA HIS A 92 -2.45 -16.03 5.41
C HIS A 92 -2.91 -16.69 6.71
N ASP A 93 -4.13 -16.39 7.16
CA ASP A 93 -4.66 -16.91 8.42
C ASP A 93 -4.78 -18.46 8.44
N GLN A 94 -4.95 -19.09 7.27
CA GLN A 94 -5.02 -20.56 7.17
C GLN A 94 -3.66 -21.23 6.99
N SER A 95 -2.55 -20.48 7.06
CA SER A 95 -1.22 -21.02 6.90
C SER A 95 -0.77 -21.81 8.14
N LYS A 96 0.30 -22.60 8.01
CA LYS A 96 0.84 -23.40 9.13
C LYS A 96 1.39 -22.52 10.25
N GLU A 97 1.97 -21.39 9.89
CA GLU A 97 2.47 -20.33 10.78
C GLU A 97 1.39 -19.82 11.73
N CYS A 98 0.15 -19.77 11.23
CA CYS A 98 -1.02 -19.31 11.96
C CYS A 98 -1.81 -20.44 12.66
N SER A 99 -1.42 -21.71 12.51
CA SER A 99 -2.18 -22.87 13.01
C SER A 99 -2.43 -22.91 14.51
N ARG A 100 -1.62 -22.21 15.31
CA ARG A 100 -1.76 -22.10 16.77
C ARG A 100 -2.77 -21.04 17.23
N PHE A 101 -3.29 -20.23 16.31
CA PHE A 101 -4.24 -19.17 16.61
C PHE A 101 -5.67 -19.66 16.35
N ASP A 102 -6.62 -19.16 17.13
CA ASP A 102 -8.05 -19.41 16.91
C ASP A 102 -8.64 -18.32 16.02
N PHE A 103 -9.26 -18.75 14.93
CA PHE A 103 -9.96 -17.89 13.97
C PHE A 103 -11.46 -18.17 13.93
N ASN A 104 -11.98 -18.98 14.87
CA ASN A 104 -13.39 -19.29 14.92
C ASN A 104 -14.18 -18.05 15.34
N THR A 105 -15.03 -17.59 14.45
CA THR A 105 -15.79 -16.36 14.63
C THR A 105 -17.06 -16.41 13.80
N SER A 106 -18.14 -15.87 14.34
CA SER A 106 -19.41 -15.68 13.63
C SER A 106 -19.46 -14.35 12.86
N ARG A 107 -18.39 -13.55 12.88
CA ARG A 107 -18.34 -12.19 12.33
C ARG A 107 -17.54 -12.09 11.02
N GLY A 108 -17.57 -13.18 10.25
CA GLY A 108 -16.83 -13.35 9.00
C GLY A 108 -15.32 -13.50 9.15
N LYS A 109 -14.63 -13.66 8.01
CA LYS A 109 -13.17 -13.88 7.95
C LYS A 109 -12.39 -12.59 8.14
N PHE A 110 -11.16 -12.72 8.63
CA PHE A 110 -10.23 -11.60 8.76
C PHE A 110 -9.58 -11.25 7.42
N LEU A 111 -8.91 -10.09 7.38
CA LEU A 111 -8.33 -9.51 6.17
C LEU A 111 -7.31 -10.43 5.47
N MET A 112 -6.56 -11.26 6.22
CA MET A 112 -5.53 -12.16 5.67
C MET A 112 -6.05 -13.56 5.33
N PHE A 113 -7.36 -13.72 5.17
CA PHE A 113 -7.94 -14.94 4.61
C PHE A 113 -7.50 -15.12 3.15
N ASN A 114 -7.08 -16.32 2.76
CA ASN A 114 -6.42 -16.55 1.46
C ASN A 114 -7.38 -16.60 0.25
N TYR A 115 -8.69 -16.50 0.49
CA TYR A 115 -9.70 -16.43 -0.57
C TYR A 115 -10.39 -15.07 -0.55
N ALA A 116 -10.80 -14.60 -1.72
CA ALA A 116 -11.59 -13.37 -1.83
C ALA A 116 -12.89 -13.49 -1.02
N THR A 117 -13.14 -12.51 -0.17
CA THR A 117 -14.41 -12.29 0.54
C THR A 117 -15.21 -11.21 -0.17
N ASP A 118 -16.50 -11.03 0.11
CA ASP A 118 -17.28 -9.90 -0.43
C ASP A 118 -16.97 -8.56 0.29
N GLY A 119 -16.17 -8.59 1.35
CA GLY A 119 -15.75 -7.41 2.11
C GLY A 119 -16.83 -6.82 3.01
N THR A 120 -17.97 -7.49 3.22
CA THR A 120 -19.12 -6.92 3.95
C THR A 120 -19.16 -7.29 5.44
N GLU A 121 -18.44 -8.34 5.84
CA GLU A 121 -18.44 -8.84 7.20
C GLU A 121 -17.56 -7.99 8.13
N PHE A 122 -17.91 -7.95 9.42
CA PHE A 122 -17.24 -7.09 10.40
C PHE A 122 -15.73 -7.33 10.53
N ASN A 123 -15.26 -8.57 10.40
CA ASN A 123 -13.84 -8.87 10.48
C ASN A 123 -13.07 -8.60 9.18
N ASN A 124 -13.74 -8.31 8.05
CA ASN A 124 -13.04 -8.04 6.80
C ASN A 124 -12.18 -6.77 6.88
N ASP A 125 -12.49 -5.84 7.80
CA ASP A 125 -11.69 -4.64 8.08
C ASP A 125 -10.59 -4.85 9.14
N LYS A 126 -10.36 -6.09 9.58
CA LYS A 126 -9.51 -6.38 10.74
C LYS A 126 -8.46 -7.41 10.42
N PHE A 127 -7.26 -7.14 10.91
CA PHE A 127 -6.23 -8.16 11.05
C PHE A 127 -6.61 -9.15 12.16
N SER A 128 -6.30 -10.42 11.94
CA SER A 128 -6.47 -11.46 12.94
C SER A 128 -5.38 -11.34 14.03
N PRO A 129 -5.53 -12.03 15.18
CA PRO A 129 -4.47 -12.10 16.18
C PRO A 129 -3.14 -12.65 15.62
N CYS A 130 -3.18 -13.56 14.64
CA CYS A 130 -1.98 -14.05 13.97
C CYS A 130 -1.32 -12.96 13.14
N SER A 131 -2.09 -12.28 12.28
CA SER A 131 -1.56 -11.21 11.43
C SER A 131 -0.94 -10.10 12.27
N ILE A 132 -1.60 -9.68 13.35
CA ILE A 132 -1.07 -8.66 14.28
C ILE A 132 0.29 -9.10 14.83
N ALA A 133 0.42 -10.34 15.32
CA ALA A 133 1.67 -10.83 15.90
C ALA A 133 2.84 -10.80 14.90
N TYR A 134 2.61 -11.18 13.64
CA TYR A 134 3.63 -11.17 12.59
C TYR A 134 3.99 -9.74 12.16
N ILE A 135 2.99 -8.88 11.97
CA ILE A 135 3.18 -7.47 11.63
C ILE A 135 3.99 -6.76 12.72
N SER A 136 3.67 -6.99 14.00
CA SER A 136 4.41 -6.41 15.12
C SER A 136 5.91 -6.74 15.06
N ASN A 137 6.27 -8.01 14.82
CA ASN A 137 7.68 -8.43 14.75
C ASN A 137 8.45 -7.77 13.58
N VAL A 138 7.80 -7.53 12.44
CA VAL A 138 8.44 -6.80 11.32
C VAL A 138 8.56 -5.31 11.64
N LEU A 139 7.52 -4.70 12.20
CA LEU A 139 7.54 -3.28 12.58
C LEU A 139 8.62 -2.98 13.62
N GLU A 140 8.82 -3.84 14.61
CA GLU A 140 9.89 -3.72 15.62
C GLU A 140 11.30 -3.62 15.01
N ARG A 141 11.50 -4.15 13.81
CA ARG A 141 12.83 -4.25 13.17
C ARG A 141 13.03 -3.33 11.98
N LYS A 142 11.94 -2.90 11.34
CA LYS A 142 12.00 -2.17 10.06
C LYS A 142 11.41 -0.78 10.10
N LYS A 143 10.48 -0.46 11.02
CA LYS A 143 9.78 0.84 10.99
C LYS A 143 10.76 2.02 10.98
N ASP A 144 11.80 1.96 11.81
CA ASP A 144 12.75 3.06 11.98
C ASP A 144 13.69 3.26 10.78
N ARG A 145 13.63 2.39 9.77
CA ARG A 145 14.45 2.52 8.55
C ARG A 145 13.85 3.47 7.52
N CYS A 146 12.52 3.64 7.51
CA CYS A 146 11.85 4.40 6.46
C CYS A 146 10.53 5.08 6.85
N PHE A 147 9.97 4.80 8.03
CA PHE A 147 8.74 5.49 8.47
C PHE A 147 9.09 6.93 8.83
N ALA A 148 8.16 7.83 8.54
CA ALA A 148 8.21 9.23 8.97
C ALA A 148 7.27 9.45 10.16
N GLU A 149 7.47 10.56 10.87
CA GLU A 149 6.47 11.04 11.82
C GLU A 149 5.14 11.28 11.10
N SER A 150 4.04 10.95 11.78
CA SER A 150 2.69 11.19 11.28
C SER A 150 2.41 12.68 11.06
N ASP A 151 1.36 12.96 10.30
CA ASP A 151 0.80 14.31 10.12
C ASP A 151 1.80 15.32 9.52
N ARG A 152 2.62 14.84 8.58
CA ARG A 152 3.42 15.71 7.71
C ARG A 152 2.76 15.79 6.32
N PRO A 153 1.98 16.85 6.05
CA PRO A 153 1.44 17.15 4.71
C PRO A 153 2.51 17.07 3.63
N ILE A 154 2.14 16.53 2.46
CA ILE A 154 3.03 16.46 1.31
C ILE A 154 2.41 17.22 0.14
N CYS A 155 2.67 18.52 0.10
CA CYS A 155 2.38 19.32 -1.07
C CYS A 155 3.01 18.73 -2.33
N GLY A 156 2.16 18.37 -3.29
CA GLY A 156 2.52 17.78 -4.57
C GLY A 156 2.02 16.34 -4.75
N ASN A 157 1.33 15.76 -3.76
CA ASN A 157 0.76 14.41 -3.82
C ASN A 157 -0.66 14.39 -4.40
N GLN A 158 -1.20 15.56 -4.77
CA GLN A 158 -2.55 15.79 -5.31
C GLN A 158 -3.68 15.47 -4.31
N ILE A 159 -3.37 15.56 -3.02
CA ILE A 159 -4.33 15.40 -1.92
C ILE A 159 -4.22 16.67 -1.08
N VAL A 160 -5.33 17.38 -0.91
CA VAL A 160 -5.35 18.57 -0.05
C VAL A 160 -5.23 18.14 1.40
N ASP A 161 -4.02 18.28 1.95
CA ASP A 161 -3.70 17.93 3.34
C ASP A 161 -3.99 19.10 4.31
N PRO A 162 -4.08 18.86 5.62
CA PRO A 162 -4.27 19.92 6.61
C PRO A 162 -3.20 21.02 6.51
N GLY A 163 -3.63 22.25 6.23
CA GLY A 163 -2.75 23.42 6.07
C GLY A 163 -2.47 23.80 4.61
N GLU A 164 -2.92 22.99 3.65
CA GLU A 164 -2.96 23.31 2.22
C GLU A 164 -4.34 23.82 1.83
N GLU A 165 -4.40 24.68 0.81
CA GLU A 165 -5.68 25.18 0.26
C GLU A 165 -6.04 24.47 -1.06
N CYS A 166 -5.03 23.92 -1.75
CA CYS A 166 -5.14 23.18 -3.00
C CYS A 166 -3.86 22.34 -3.19
N ASP A 167 -3.90 21.30 -4.01
CA ASP A 167 -2.70 20.57 -4.43
C ASP A 167 -2.84 20.07 -5.88
N VAL A 168 -2.11 20.73 -6.79
CA VAL A 168 -2.09 20.42 -8.22
C VAL A 168 -0.89 19.55 -8.62
N GLY A 169 -0.13 19.05 -7.65
CA GLY A 169 1.13 18.38 -7.93
C GLY A 169 2.24 19.37 -8.28
N SER A 170 3.10 18.95 -9.20
CA SER A 170 4.16 19.80 -9.76
C SER A 170 3.70 20.70 -10.92
N ASP A 171 2.39 20.81 -11.16
CA ASP A 171 1.84 21.66 -12.22
C ASP A 171 1.84 23.13 -11.77
N ASN A 172 2.80 23.90 -12.27
CA ASN A 172 2.91 25.33 -11.94
C ASN A 172 2.04 26.22 -12.86
N GLU A 173 1.45 25.65 -13.91
CA GLU A 173 0.64 26.38 -14.90
C GLU A 173 -0.84 26.48 -14.49
N ASP A 174 -1.26 25.78 -13.43
CA ASP A 174 -2.62 25.84 -12.93
C ASP A 174 -3.05 27.29 -12.63
N ALA A 175 -4.23 27.70 -13.09
CA ALA A 175 -4.66 29.10 -12.98
C ALA A 175 -5.01 29.51 -11.54
N CYS A 176 -5.32 28.55 -10.67
CA CYS A 176 -5.88 28.77 -9.34
C CYS A 176 -4.91 28.42 -8.20
N CYS A 177 -3.99 27.49 -8.40
CA CYS A 177 -3.13 26.94 -7.35
C CYS A 177 -1.65 27.14 -7.63
N TYR A 178 -0.87 27.45 -6.59
CA TYR A 178 0.58 27.37 -6.65
C TYR A 178 1.04 25.91 -6.51
N GLY A 179 1.74 25.39 -7.52
CA GLY A 179 2.26 24.02 -7.52
C GLY A 179 3.37 23.79 -6.50
N ALA A 180 3.73 22.52 -6.29
CA ALA A 180 4.71 22.08 -5.30
C ALA A 180 6.16 22.53 -5.58
N GLY A 181 6.44 23.02 -6.79
CA GLY A 181 7.75 23.57 -7.16
C GLY A 181 7.99 24.99 -6.63
N GLU A 182 6.96 25.66 -6.12
CA GLU A 182 7.05 27.02 -5.62
C GLU A 182 7.71 27.11 -4.23
N PRO A 183 8.21 28.29 -3.80
CA PRO A 183 8.77 28.48 -2.47
C PRO A 183 7.85 28.05 -1.32
N ARG A 184 8.47 27.53 -0.25
CA ARG A 184 7.76 27.24 1.00
C ARG A 184 7.05 28.49 1.53
N GLY A 185 5.77 28.32 1.86
CA GLY A 185 4.89 29.41 2.29
C GLY A 185 3.90 29.87 1.22
N ILE A 186 4.18 29.59 -0.06
CA ILE A 186 3.23 29.83 -1.16
C ILE A 186 2.80 28.55 -1.90
N GLN A 187 3.64 27.51 -1.94
CA GLN A 187 3.27 26.21 -2.50
C GLN A 187 1.97 25.65 -1.87
N CYS A 188 1.15 24.98 -2.68
CA CYS A 188 -0.15 24.40 -2.28
C CYS A 188 -1.12 25.40 -1.61
N ARG A 189 -1.09 26.64 -2.11
CA ARG A 189 -2.03 27.70 -1.74
C ARG A 189 -2.70 28.28 -2.98
N LEU A 190 -3.88 28.87 -2.76
CA LEU A 190 -4.62 29.52 -3.83
C LEU A 190 -3.91 30.80 -4.28
N LYS A 191 -3.94 31.03 -5.59
CA LYS A 191 -3.48 32.26 -6.22
C LYS A 191 -4.45 33.41 -5.88
N PRO A 192 -3.97 34.67 -5.80
CA PRO A 192 -4.84 35.80 -5.51
C PRO A 192 -6.04 35.88 -6.46
N GLY A 193 -7.25 35.91 -5.89
CA GLY A 193 -8.51 35.99 -6.64
C GLY A 193 -9.12 34.64 -7.05
N ALA A 194 -8.45 33.51 -6.77
CA ALA A 194 -9.05 32.20 -6.88
C ALA A 194 -9.92 31.90 -5.64
N GLU A 195 -11.10 31.32 -5.86
CA GLU A 195 -12.00 30.86 -4.79
C GLU A 195 -11.80 29.38 -4.46
N CYS A 196 -11.32 28.60 -5.44
CA CYS A 196 -11.01 27.18 -5.34
C CYS A 196 -9.98 26.78 -6.40
#